data_AF-A0A438KHI9-F1
#
_entry.id   AF-A0A438KHI9-F1
#
_cell.length_a   1.000
_cell.length_b   1.000
_cell.length_c   1.000
_cell.angle_alpha   90.00
_cell.angle_beta   90.00
_cell.angle_gamma   90.00
#
_symmetry.space_group_name_H-M   'P 1'
#
loop_
_entity.id
_entity.type
_entity.pdbx_description
1 polymer ?
#
loop_
_entity_poly.entity_id
_entity_poly.type
_entity_poly.pdbx_seq_one_letter_code
_entity_poly.pdbx_strand_id
1 'polypeptide(L)'
;MVVERITQHLLQGKTLLQVEVSMPPHILIQDAMRVAEEAEEEILKVASDVIRVSILLRLGQPIPELHQRLQECNTEKGQNTRP
;
A
#
# COMPACT_ATOMS: atom_id res chain seq x y z
N MET A 1 4.41 -13.02 3.14
CA MET A 1 4.40 -11.57 2.90
C MET A 1 5.82 -11.15 2.61
N VAL A 2 6.05 -10.27 1.64
CA VAL A 2 7.40 -9.86 1.23
C VAL A 2 7.46 -8.33 1.16
N VAL A 3 8.54 -7.73 1.67
CA VAL A 3 8.75 -6.28 1.57
C VAL A 3 9.17 -5.94 0.15
N GLU A 4 8.42 -5.04 -0.48
CA GLU A 4 8.64 -4.59 -1.85
C GLU A 4 9.42 -3.27 -1.90
N ARG A 5 9.06 -2.33 -1.02
CA ARG A 5 9.65 -0.98 -1.00
C ARG A 5 9.63 -0.40 0.39
N ILE A 6 10.68 0.35 0.72
CA ILE A 6 10.72 1.21 1.89
C ILE A 6 10.99 2.63 1.40
N THR A 7 10.13 3.56 1.78
CA THR A 7 10.23 4.97 1.47
C THR A 7 10.27 5.76 2.77
N GLN A 8 11.26 6.63 2.90
CA GLN A 8 11.39 7.52 4.06
C GLN A 8 10.98 8.93 3.63
N HIS A 9 10.08 9.52 4.39
CA HIS A 9 9.62 10.89 4.22
C HIS A 9 10.10 11.73 5.39
N LEU A 10 10.71 12.87 5.10
CA LEU A 10 11.09 13.84 6.13
C LEU A 10 10.02 14.92 6.22
N LEU A 11 9.32 15.00 7.36
CA LEU A 11 8.27 15.97 7.63
C LEU A 11 8.65 16.78 8.87
N GLN A 12 8.99 18.05 8.69
CA GLN A 12 9.36 18.97 9.78
C GLN A 12 10.47 18.42 10.69
N GLY A 13 11.47 17.76 10.10
CA GLY A 13 12.61 17.16 10.84
C GLY A 13 12.29 15.83 11.51
N LYS A 14 11.10 15.26 11.28
CA LYS A 14 10.67 13.96 11.79
C LYS A 14 10.55 12.95 10.65
N THR A 15 10.91 11.69 10.89
CA THR A 15 10.86 10.64 9.88
C THR A 15 9.49 9.97 9.85
N LEU A 16 8.88 9.87 8.67
CA LEU A 16 7.72 9.01 8.41
C LEU A 16 8.14 7.89 7.48
N LEU A 17 7.91 6.65 7.90
CA LEU A 17 8.29 5.45 7.17
C LEU A 17 7.08 4.88 6.44
N GLN A 18 7.20 4.69 5.13
CA GLN A 18 6.21 4.00 4.32
C GLN A 18 6.82 2.68 3.83
N VAL A 19 6.18 1.55 4.12
CA VAL A 19 6.67 0.22 3.76
C VAL A 19 5.63 -0.48 2.91
N GLU A 20 5.94 -0.75 1.65
CA GLU A 20 5.09 -1.55 0.78
C GLU A 20 5.40 -3.02 0.96
N VAL A 21 4.35 -3.81 1.14
CA VAL A 21 4.43 -5.26 1.39
C VAL A 21 3.47 -5.97 0.45
N SER A 22 3.97 -6.96 -0.29
CA SER A 22 3.12 -7.85 -1.07
C SER A 22 2.51 -8.94 -0.19
N MET A 23 1.19 -9.07 -0.31
CA MET A 23 0.39 -10.07 0.38
C MET A 23 0.30 -11.34 -0.48
N PRO A 24 0.53 -12.53 0.11
CA PRO A 24 0.25 -13.78 -0.56
C PRO A 24 -1.27 -13.92 -0.80
N PRO A 25 -1.71 -14.56 -1.90
CA PRO A 25 -3.13 -14.60 -2.28
C PRO A 25 -4.01 -15.41 -1.33
N HIS A 26 -3.42 -16.19 -0.42
CA HIS A 26 -4.12 -17.08 0.50
C HIS A 26 -4.33 -16.48 1.89
N ILE A 27 -3.76 -15.30 2.19
CA ILE A 27 -3.97 -14.64 3.48
C ILE A 27 -5.27 -13.85 3.46
N LEU A 28 -6.02 -13.87 4.56
CA LEU A 28 -7.15 -12.99 4.71
C LEU A 28 -6.64 -11.55 4.90
N ILE A 29 -7.37 -10.58 4.35
CA ILE A 29 -7.05 -9.16 4.50
C ILE A 29 -6.97 -8.80 5.99
N GLN A 30 -7.87 -9.33 6.82
CA GLN A 30 -7.87 -9.09 8.26
C GLN A 30 -6.60 -9.60 8.95
N ASP A 31 -6.12 -10.80 8.57
CA ASP A 31 -4.90 -11.35 9.15
C ASP A 31 -3.68 -10.54 8.68
N ALA A 32 -3.65 -10.13 7.42
CA ALA A 32 -2.60 -9.26 6.90
C ALA A 32 -2.59 -7.89 7.58
N MET A 33 -3.75 -7.32 7.89
CA MET A 33 -3.87 -6.07 8.66
C MET A 33 -3.32 -6.23 10.07
N ARG A 34 -3.63 -7.34 10.75
CA ARG A 34 -3.10 -7.61 12.10
C ARG A 34 -1.57 -7.70 12.08
N VAL A 35 -1.01 -8.42 11.11
CA VAL A 35 0.45 -8.52 10.94
C VAL A 35 1.07 -7.15 10.63
N ALA A 36 0.38 -6.30 9.87
CA ALA A 36 0.83 -4.94 9.59
C ALA A 36 0.83 -4.07 10.86
N GLU A 37 -0.24 -4.10 11.65
CA GLU A 37 -0.33 -3.35 12.92
C GLU A 37 0.78 -3.76 13.89
N GLU A 38 1.00 -5.08 14.08
CA GLU A 38 2.09 -5.59 14.91
C GLU A 38 3.47 -5.11 14.42
N ALA A 39 3.70 -5.11 13.11
CA ALA A 39 4.96 -4.64 12.54
C ALA A 39 5.14 -3.12 12.69
N GLU A 40 4.09 -2.32 12.57
CA GLU A 40 4.14 -0.88 12.81
C GLU A 40 4.56 -0.57 14.27
N GLU A 41 3.99 -1.28 15.24
CA GLU A 41 4.35 -1.14 16.65
C GLU A 41 5.80 -1.54 16.93
N GLU A 42 6.26 -2.69 16.40
CA GLU A 42 7.63 -3.16 16.60
C GLU A 42 8.67 -2.20 15.99
N ILE A 43 8.38 -1.62 14.82
CA ILE A 43 9.27 -0.63 14.20
C ILE A 43 9.33 0.65 15.04
N LEU A 44 8.18 1.12 15.53
CA LEU A 44 8.13 2.32 16.38
C LEU A 44 8.88 2.13 17.71
N LYS A 45 8.94 0.91 18.25
CA LYS A 45 9.72 0.61 19.47
C LYS A 45 11.23 0.75 19.25
N VAL A 46 11.73 0.42 18.07
CA VAL A 46 13.19 0.41 17.79
C VAL A 46 13.69 1.68 17.08
N ALA A 47 12.83 2.38 16.34
CA ALA A 47 13.20 3.54 15.55
C ALA A 47 12.71 4.85 16.20
N SER A 48 13.48 5.37 17.16
CA SER A 48 13.12 6.53 17.98
C SER A 48 12.98 7.85 17.21
N ASP A 49 13.53 7.95 16.00
CA ASP A 49 13.43 9.11 15.10
C ASP A 49 12.20 9.07 14.17
N VAL A 50 11.53 7.91 14.12
CA VAL A 50 10.34 7.68 13.31
C VAL A 50 9.09 8.04 14.10
N ILE A 51 8.30 8.99 13.57
CA ILE A 51 7.06 9.44 14.21
C ILE A 51 5.82 8.68 13.75
N ARG A 52 5.91 8.03 12.59
CA ARG A 52 4.82 7.27 12.00
C ARG A 52 5.38 6.24 11.04
N VAL A 53 4.88 5.02 11.15
CA VAL A 53 5.08 3.95 10.18
C VAL A 53 3.73 3.74 9.48
N SER A 54 3.78 3.44 8.18
CA SER A 54 2.60 3.08 7.41
C SER A 54 2.94 1.88 6.53
N ILE A 55 2.26 0.77 6.75
CA ILE A 55 2.40 -0.42 5.92
C ILE A 55 1.34 -0.42 4.82
N LEU A 56 1.80 -0.41 3.57
CA LEU A 56 0.96 -0.52 2.39
C LEU A 56 0.90 -1.98 1.96
N LEU A 57 -0.24 -2.58 2.24
CA LEU A 57 -0.54 -3.94 1.84
C LEU A 57 -0.98 -4.00 0.38
N ARG A 58 -0.14 -4.59 -0.47
CA ARG A 58 -0.42 -4.82 -1.90
C ARG A 58 -0.98 -6.22 -2.10
N LEU A 59 -2.15 -6.32 -2.72
CA LEU A 59 -2.69 -7.61 -3.15
C LEU A 59 -1.78 -8.21 -4.23
N GLY A 60 -1.33 -9.45 -4.03
CA GLY A 60 -0.40 -10.12 -4.93
C GLY A 60 -0.95 -10.40 -6.33
N GLN A 61 -2.27 -10.32 -6.53
CA GLN A 61 -2.92 -10.35 -7.83
C GLN A 61 -3.92 -9.19 -7.92
N PRO A 62 -4.01 -8.48 -9.07
CA PRO A 62 -5.09 -7.55 -9.30
C PRO A 62 -6.42 -8.31 -9.26
N ILE A 63 -7.42 -7.76 -8.56
CA ILE A 63 -8.78 -8.30 -8.57
C ILE A 63 -9.28 -8.19 -10.02
N PRO A 64 -9.48 -9.30 -10.76
CA PRO A 64 -9.73 -9.26 -12.20
C PRO A 64 -10.95 -8.39 -12.55
N GLU A 65 -12.00 -8.48 -11.75
CA GLU A 65 -13.27 -7.76 -11.93
C GLU A 65 -13.09 -6.24 -11.75
N LEU A 66 -12.20 -5.83 -10.84
CA LEU A 66 -11.89 -4.42 -10.61
C LEU A 66 -10.97 -3.88 -11.71
N HIS A 67 -10.03 -4.69 -12.19
CA HIS A 67 -9.11 -4.30 -13.25
C HIS A 67 -9.85 -4.02 -14.55
N GLN A 68 -10.80 -4.88 -14.92
CA GLN A 68 -11.63 -4.68 -16.12
C GLN A 68 -12.48 -3.40 -16.03
N ARG A 69 -13.18 -3.18 -14.90
CA ARG A 69 -14.02 -1.98 -14.70
C ARG A 69 -13.22 -0.67 -14.72
N LEU A 70 -12.00 -0.67 -14.20
CA LEU A 70 -11.12 0.51 -14.25
C LEU A 70 -10.61 0.79 -15.67
N GLN A 71 -10.43 -0.22 -16.51
CA GLN A 71 -10.04 -0.02 -17.92
C GLN A 71 -11.18 0.58 -18.76
N GLU A 72 -12.41 0.13 -18.54
CA GLU A 72 -13.61 0.63 -19.24
C GLU A 72 -13.83 2.13 -18.97
N CYS A 73 -13.74 2.56 -17.71
CA CYS A 73 -13.92 3.96 -17.30
C CYS A 73 -12.87 4.94 -17.85
N ASN A 74 -11.67 4.44 -18.19
CA ASN A 74 -10.61 5.23 -18.81
C ASN A 74 -10.82 5.40 -20.33
N THR A 75 -11.60 4.51 -20.96
CA THR A 75 -11.84 4.53 -22.41
C THR A 75 -12.96 5.50 -22.79
N GLU A 76 -13.97 5.67 -21.93
CA GLU A 76 -15.11 6.58 -22.18
C GLU A 76 -14.75 8.08 -22.14
N LYS A 77 -13.64 8.46 -21.49
CA LYS A 77 -13.22 9.88 -21.43
C LYS A 77 -12.47 10.37 -22.68
N GLY A 78 -12.11 9.48 -23.60
CA GLY A 78 -11.33 9.81 -24.79
C GLY A 78 -12.14 10.13 -26.05
N GLN A 79 -13.47 9.92 -26.05
CA GLN A 79 -14.28 9.99 -27.28
C GLN A 79 -15.15 11.24 -27.44
N ASN A 80 -15.26 12.11 -26.43
CA ASN A 80 -16.12 13.31 -26.49
C ASN A 80 -15.38 14.60 -26.90
N THR A 81 -14.46 14.53 -27.86
CA THR A 81 -14.05 15.74 -28.60
C THR A 81 -13.61 15.38 -30.01
N ARG A 82 -14.48 15.65 -30.99
CA ARG A 82 -14.15 16.12 -32.35
C ARG A 82 -15.42 16.24 -33.20
N PRO A 83 -15.36 17.08 -34.25
CA PRO A 83 -15.58 18.53 -34.25
C PRO A 83 -17.01 18.91 -34.67
#